data_AF-A0A660Z2C8-F1
#
_entry.id   AF-A0A660Z2C8-F1
#
_cell.length_a   1.000
_cell.length_b   1.000
_cell.length_c   1.000
_cell.angle_alpha   90.00
_cell.angle_beta   90.00
_cell.angle_gamma   90.00
#
_symmetry.space_group_name_H-M   'P 1'
#
loop_
_entity.id
_entity.type
_entity.pdbx_description
1 polymer ?
#
loop_
_entity_poly.entity_id
_entity_poly.type
_entity_poly.pdbx_seq_one_letter_code
_entity_poly.pdbx_strand_id
1 'polypeptide(L)'
;MVPIIGLQSGTYLIRVWDSTGTTLYGETWVTVNSRLSPSLGEPYQSPCFSEICGDANGDHEINILDIQYLARYLYSDGSLPLALSDPDGDGEWTQSDLIYLFHYLLEGGPPPCGGEKN
;
A
#
# COMPACT_ATOMS: atom_id res chain seq x y z
N MET A 1 -3.06 -4.08 23.87
CA MET A 1 -3.34 -2.88 23.05
C MET A 1 -4.84 -2.73 22.98
N VAL A 2 -5.40 -1.65 23.54
CA VAL A 2 -6.86 -1.41 23.57
C VAL A 2 -7.25 -0.77 22.25
N PRO A 3 -8.23 -1.30 21.49
CA PRO A 3 -8.69 -0.63 20.28
C PRO A 3 -9.33 0.70 20.66
N ILE A 4 -8.94 1.79 19.97
CA ILE A 4 -9.57 3.10 20.12
C ILE A 4 -10.86 3.06 19.28
N ILE A 5 -11.99 2.78 19.93
CA ILE A 5 -13.31 2.74 19.29
C ILE A 5 -14.02 4.09 19.57
N GLY A 6 -14.52 4.74 18.52
CA GLY A 6 -15.45 5.88 18.65
C GLY A 6 -14.89 7.30 18.51
N LEU A 7 -13.73 7.50 17.86
CA LEU A 7 -13.28 8.85 17.52
C LEU A 7 -14.20 9.49 16.46
N GLN A 8 -14.59 10.75 16.71
CA GLN A 8 -15.31 11.56 15.72
C GLN A 8 -14.40 11.91 14.54
N SER A 9 -14.96 12.42 13.46
CA SER A 9 -14.13 12.94 12.37
C SER A 9 -13.36 14.16 12.83
N GLY A 10 -12.05 14.16 12.61
CA GLY A 10 -11.15 15.21 13.06
C GLY A 10 -9.69 14.83 12.91
N THR A 11 -8.81 15.80 13.11
CA THR A 11 -7.37 15.59 13.10
C THR A 11 -6.87 15.47 14.55
N TYR A 12 -6.18 14.37 14.84
CA TYR A 12 -5.72 13.99 16.16
C TYR A 12 -4.20 13.86 16.16
N LEU A 13 -3.55 14.32 17.24
CA LEU A 13 -2.15 14.03 17.48
C LEU A 13 -2.06 12.72 18.27
N ILE A 14 -1.51 11.68 17.65
CA ILE A 14 -1.22 10.42 18.32
C ILE A 14 0.21 10.48 18.83
N ARG A 15 0.39 10.16 20.11
CA ARG A 15 1.70 10.01 20.74
C ARG A 15 1.85 8.59 21.27
N VAL A 16 2.94 7.94 20.90
CA VAL A 16 3.26 6.58 21.33
C VAL A 16 4.28 6.68 22.45
N TRP A 17 3.90 6.25 23.65
CA TRP A 17 4.77 6.24 24.82
C TRP A 17 5.17 4.81 25.19
N ASP A 18 6.20 4.66 26.02
CA ASP A 18 6.48 3.40 26.71
C ASP A 18 5.34 2.99 27.65
N SER A 19 5.41 1.77 28.19
CA SER A 19 4.38 1.24 29.10
C SER A 19 4.28 1.99 30.42
N THR A 20 5.27 2.82 30.77
CA THR A 20 5.30 3.63 31.99
C THR A 20 4.79 5.06 31.76
N GLY A 21 4.58 5.45 30.51
CA GLY A 21 4.20 6.80 30.11
C GLY A 21 5.31 7.84 30.26
N THR A 22 6.58 7.42 30.36
CA THR A 22 7.70 8.34 30.64
C THR A 22 8.52 8.68 29.40
N THR A 23 8.70 7.72 28.49
CA THR A 23 9.44 7.92 27.23
C THR A 23 8.49 8.02 26.04
N LEU A 24 8.63 9.06 25.21
CA LEU A 24 7.93 9.20 23.92
C LEU A 24 8.74 8.50 22.82
N TYR A 25 8.13 7.53 22.13
CA TYR A 25 8.74 6.86 20.98
C TYR A 25 8.43 7.55 19.64
N GLY A 26 7.31 8.27 19.56
CA GLY A 26 6.96 9.01 18.34
C GLY A 26 5.64 9.74 18.45
N GLU A 27 5.47 10.73 17.59
CA GLU A 27 4.22 11.45 17.42
C GLU A 27 3.88 11.66 15.95
N THR A 28 2.60 11.56 15.61
CA THR A 28 2.11 11.78 14.24
C THR A 28 0.68 12.31 14.26
N TRP A 29 0.32 13.06 13.23
CA TRP A 29 -1.04 13.56 13.04
C TRP A 29 -1.84 12.54 12.23
N VAL A 30 -3.03 12.19 12.73
CA VAL A 30 -3.97 11.27 12.07
C VAL A 30 -5.29 11.98 11.87
N THR A 31 -5.77 12.03 10.62
CA THR A 31 -7.09 12.57 10.29
C THR A 31 -8.09 11.42 10.12
N VAL A 32 -9.12 11.41 10.97
CA VAL A 32 -10.26 10.50 10.86
C VAL A 32 -11.34 11.19 10.03
N ASN A 33 -11.72 10.61 8.90
CA ASN A 33 -12.83 11.11 8.07
C ASN A 33 -14.11 10.34 8.38
N SER A 34 -15.26 11.02 8.50
CA SER A 34 -16.57 10.47 8.89
C SER A 34 -17.21 9.52 7.86
N ARG A 35 -16.46 9.02 6.87
CA ARG A 35 -16.95 8.06 5.86
C ARG A 35 -16.57 6.62 6.18
N LEU A 36 -16.63 6.22 7.45
CA LEU A 36 -16.63 4.81 7.81
C LEU A 36 -18.08 4.32 7.77
N SER A 37 -18.56 3.94 6.59
CA SER A 37 -19.63 2.93 6.51
C SER A 37 -18.97 1.63 6.98
N PRO A 38 -19.37 1.02 8.11
CA PRO A 38 -18.87 -0.29 8.46
C PRO A 38 -19.62 -1.31 7.60
N SER A 39 -19.14 -1.56 6.38
CA SER A 39 -19.57 -2.73 5.62
C SER A 39 -18.74 -3.93 6.08
N LEU A 40 -19.33 -4.74 6.96
CA LEU A 40 -18.89 -6.12 7.20
C LEU A 40 -19.08 -6.90 5.89
N GLY A 41 -18.02 -7.19 5.15
CA GLY A 41 -18.15 -8.04 3.96
C GLY A 41 -16.95 -8.11 3.02
N GLU A 42 -16.10 -7.08 2.93
CA GLU A 42 -14.93 -7.11 2.06
C GLU A 42 -13.67 -6.88 2.90
N PRO A 43 -12.53 -7.56 2.62
CA PRO A 43 -11.29 -7.25 3.29
C PRO A 43 -11.05 -5.76 3.12
N TYR A 44 -10.97 -5.05 4.25
CA TYR A 44 -10.58 -3.65 4.31
C TYR A 44 -9.26 -3.55 3.54
N GLN A 45 -9.29 -3.05 2.31
CA GLN A 45 -8.14 -2.40 1.73
C GLN A 45 -7.84 -1.25 2.68
N SER A 46 -6.88 -1.46 3.57
CA SER A 46 -6.39 -0.43 4.45
C SER A 46 -6.02 0.76 3.58
N PRO A 47 -6.49 1.98 3.86
CA PRO A 47 -5.93 3.16 3.24
C PRO A 47 -4.55 3.37 3.85
N CYS A 48 -3.57 2.59 3.40
CA CYS A 48 -2.18 2.93 3.58
C CYS A 48 -1.97 4.19 2.75
N PHE A 49 -1.85 5.29 3.48
CA PHE A 49 -1.58 6.60 2.96
C PHE A 49 -0.23 6.54 2.23
N SER A 50 -0.25 6.54 0.88
CA SER A 50 0.87 6.67 -0.08
C SER A 50 1.48 5.43 -0.75
N GLU A 51 0.83 4.27 -0.79
CA GLU A 51 1.30 3.20 -1.69
C GLU A 51 0.48 3.21 -2.97
N ILE A 52 1.12 3.61 -4.06
CA ILE A 52 0.54 3.57 -5.39
C ILE A 52 0.66 2.12 -5.88
N CYS A 53 -0.46 1.49 -6.24
CA CYS A 53 -0.39 0.14 -6.77
C CYS A 53 0.38 0.12 -8.09
N GLY A 54 1.33 -0.81 -8.22
CA GLY A 54 2.27 -0.86 -9.34
C GLY A 54 3.55 -0.03 -9.16
N ASP A 55 3.65 0.77 -8.09
CA ASP A 55 4.89 1.48 -7.70
C ASP A 55 5.79 0.52 -6.91
N ALA A 56 6.47 -0.36 -7.62
CA ALA A 56 7.30 -1.41 -7.03
C ALA A 56 8.53 -0.84 -6.32
N ASN A 57 9.01 0.34 -6.74
CA ASN A 57 10.22 0.95 -6.22
C ASN A 57 9.96 1.94 -5.05
N GLY A 58 8.70 2.34 -4.83
CA GLY A 58 8.25 3.23 -3.77
C GLY A 58 8.54 4.72 -4.01
N ASP A 59 8.69 5.16 -5.27
CA ASP A 59 9.01 6.54 -5.64
C ASP A 59 7.79 7.43 -5.93
N HIS A 60 6.60 6.87 -5.77
CA HIS A 60 5.30 7.49 -6.01
C HIS A 60 4.97 7.77 -7.49
N GLU A 61 5.64 7.12 -8.43
CA GLU A 61 5.31 7.14 -9.85
C GLU A 61 5.19 5.72 -10.41
N ILE A 62 4.20 5.44 -11.26
CA ILE A 62 4.14 4.17 -12.00
C ILE A 62 4.79 4.38 -13.36
N ASN A 63 5.98 3.84 -13.56
CA ASN A 63 6.75 4.00 -14.78
C ASN A 63 7.66 2.79 -15.07
N ILE A 64 8.51 2.89 -16.10
CA ILE A 64 9.38 1.79 -16.53
C ILE A 64 10.40 1.36 -15.46
N LEU A 65 10.69 2.21 -14.49
CA LEU A 65 11.61 1.90 -13.38
C LEU A 65 11.01 0.86 -12.43
N ASP A 66 9.69 0.76 -12.30
CA ASP A 66 9.02 -0.29 -11.52
C ASP A 66 9.23 -1.66 -12.14
N ILE A 67 9.14 -1.76 -13.47
CA ILE A 67 9.44 -2.98 -14.21
C ILE A 67 10.90 -3.39 -13.99
N GLN A 68 11.83 -2.43 -14.06
CA GLN A 68 13.25 -2.69 -13.82
C GLN A 68 13.51 -3.13 -12.38
N TYR A 69 12.86 -2.51 -11.41
CA TYR A 69 12.99 -2.84 -10.00
C TYR A 69 12.48 -4.26 -9.73
N LEU A 70 11.28 -4.58 -10.20
CA LEU A 70 10.67 -5.89 -10.03
C LEU A 70 11.47 -7.00 -10.73
N ALA A 71 12.01 -6.75 -11.92
CA ALA A 71 12.89 -7.71 -12.60
C ALA A 71 14.17 -8.00 -11.79
N ARG A 72 14.75 -7.00 -11.12
CA ARG A 72 15.93 -7.18 -10.25
C ARG A 72 15.58 -7.97 -9.00
N TYR A 73 14.40 -7.76 -8.42
CA TYR A 73 13.91 -8.56 -7.31
C TYR A 73 13.72 -10.04 -7.72
N LEU A 74 13.08 -10.31 -8.86
CA LEU A 74 12.74 -11.67 -9.29
C LEU A 74 13.95 -12.48 -9.78
N TYR A 75 14.88 -11.84 -10.48
CA TYR A 75 15.94 -12.54 -11.24
C TYR A 75 17.36 -12.16 -10.80
N SER A 76 17.52 -11.38 -9.73
CA SER A 76 18.82 -10.95 -9.22
C SER A 76 18.77 -10.83 -7.69
N ASP A 77 19.59 -9.94 -7.13
CA ASP A 77 19.70 -9.66 -5.69
C ASP A 77 18.92 -8.39 -5.29
N GLY A 78 17.83 -8.08 -6.00
CA GLY A 78 16.98 -6.93 -5.71
C GLY A 78 16.23 -7.05 -4.38
N SER A 79 15.92 -5.91 -3.79
CA SER A 79 15.13 -5.82 -2.55
C SER A 79 13.65 -6.17 -2.81
N LEU A 80 13.00 -6.76 -1.79
CA LEU A 80 11.57 -7.05 -1.81
C LEU A 80 10.76 -5.75 -2.01
N PRO A 81 9.81 -5.70 -2.97
CA PRO A 81 8.91 -4.56 -3.13
C PRO A 81 7.93 -4.44 -1.96
N LEU A 82 7.27 -3.29 -1.84
CA LEU A 82 6.27 -3.06 -0.81
C LEU A 82 5.02 -3.91 -1.10
N ALA A 83 4.63 -4.83 -0.21
CA ALA A 83 3.52 -5.76 -0.47
C ALA A 83 2.18 -5.11 -0.90
N LEU A 84 1.97 -3.84 -0.58
CA LEU A 84 0.76 -3.09 -0.94
C LEU A 84 0.84 -2.42 -2.33
N SER A 85 1.99 -2.52 -3.00
CA SER A 85 2.22 -2.09 -4.39
C SER A 85 2.05 -3.20 -5.42
N ASP A 86 1.63 -4.39 -4.97
CA ASP A 86 1.42 -5.58 -5.82
C ASP A 86 0.49 -5.25 -7.02
N PRO A 87 1.01 -5.28 -8.26
CA PRO A 87 0.28 -4.84 -9.44
C PRO A 87 -1.04 -5.58 -9.68
N ASP A 88 -1.05 -6.88 -9.42
CA ASP A 88 -2.17 -7.76 -9.76
C ASP A 88 -3.05 -8.09 -8.54
N GLY A 89 -2.55 -7.77 -7.35
CA GLY A 89 -3.24 -7.75 -6.06
C GLY A 89 -3.51 -9.12 -5.46
N ASP A 90 -2.79 -10.16 -5.90
CA ASP A 90 -2.94 -11.53 -5.39
C ASP A 90 -2.13 -11.81 -4.10
N GLY A 91 -1.24 -10.90 -3.72
CA GLY A 91 -0.41 -10.94 -2.53
C GLY A 91 0.93 -11.65 -2.72
N GLU A 92 1.29 -12.06 -3.95
CA GLU A 92 2.55 -12.70 -4.29
C GLU A 92 3.36 -11.81 -5.26
N TRP A 93 4.69 -11.83 -5.11
CA TRP A 93 5.58 -11.14 -6.07
C TRP A 93 6.20 -12.14 -7.03
N THR A 94 5.62 -12.23 -8.21
CA THR A 94 5.90 -13.26 -9.22
C THR A 94 6.20 -12.65 -10.59
N GLN A 95 6.49 -13.52 -11.57
CA GLN A 95 6.62 -13.11 -12.97
C GLN A 95 5.31 -12.53 -13.55
N SER A 96 4.15 -12.92 -13.01
CA SER A 96 2.86 -12.42 -13.47
C SER A 96 2.74 -10.91 -13.27
N ASP A 97 3.26 -10.40 -12.17
CA ASP A 97 3.24 -8.97 -11.80
C ASP A 97 4.11 -8.13 -12.71
N LEU A 98 5.26 -8.69 -13.11
CA LEU A 98 6.15 -8.09 -14.10
C LEU A 98 5.48 -7.98 -15.47
N ILE A 99 4.80 -9.05 -15.89
CA ILE A 99 4.04 -9.08 -17.15
C ILE A 99 2.86 -8.10 -17.08
N TYR A 100 2.19 -8.01 -15.93
CA TYR A 100 1.08 -7.08 -15.71
C TYR A 100 1.52 -5.63 -15.89
N LEU A 101 2.60 -5.20 -15.20
CA LEU A 101 3.15 -3.85 -15.34
C LEU A 101 3.60 -3.55 -16.77
N PHE A 102 4.17 -4.53 -17.47
CA PHE A 102 4.55 -4.39 -18.87
C PHE A 102 3.32 -4.09 -19.75
N HIS A 103 2.24 -4.87 -19.63
CA HIS A 103 1.02 -4.64 -20.39
C HIS A 103 0.39 -3.28 -20.07
N TYR A 104 0.33 -2.89 -18.80
CA TYR A 104 -0.18 -1.59 -18.39
C TYR A 104 0.60 -0.42 -19.01
N LEU A 105 1.93 -0.43 -18.85
CA LEU A 105 2.78 0.71 -19.23
C LEU A 105 3.07 0.81 -20.73
N LEU A 106 3.14 -0.32 -21.42
CA LEU A 106 3.64 -0.38 -22.81
C LEU A 106 2.58 -0.78 -23.83
N GLU A 107 1.51 -1.46 -23.39
CA GLU A 107 0.46 -1.97 -24.28
C GLU A 107 -0.92 -1.38 -23.99
N GLY A 108 -1.03 -0.48 -23.00
CA GLY A 108 -2.29 0.16 -22.62
C GLY A 108 -3.26 -0.78 -21.91
N GLY A 109 -2.72 -1.77 -21.19
CA GLY A 109 -3.47 -2.72 -20.37
C GLY A 109 -4.20 -2.07 -19.19
N PRO A 110 -4.95 -2.87 -18.40
CA PRO A 110 -5.66 -2.39 -17.23
C PRO A 110 -4.73 -1.74 -16.19
N PRO A 111 -5.20 -0.72 -15.45
CA PRO A 111 -4.43 -0.14 -14.35
C PRO A 111 -4.27 -1.14 -13.19
N PRO A 112 -3.09 -1.15 -12.51
CA PRO A 112 -2.84 -1.97 -11.33
C PRO A 112 -3.89 -1.81 -10.22
N CYS A 113 -4.18 -2.89 -9.48
CA CYS A 113 -5.17 -2.94 -8.39
C CYS A 113 -6.57 -2.39 -8.71
N GLY A 114 -7.04 -2.46 -9.96
CA GLY A 114 -8.39 -1.98 -10.27
C GLY A 114 -8.87 -2.04 -11.72
N GLY A 115 -8.08 -2.52 -12.68
CA GLY A 115 -8.61 -2.88 -13.99
C GLY A 115 -9.02 -4.35 -14.02
N GLU A 116 -10.33 -4.58 -14.17
CA GLU A 116 -10.97 -5.91 -14.21
C GLU A 116 -10.16 -6.92 -15.04
N LYS A 117 -9.80 -8.05 -14.42
CA LYS A 117 -9.22 -9.21 -15.12
C LYS A 117 -10.31 -9.74 -16.09
N ASN A 118 -10.18 -9.46 -17.38
CA ASN A 118 -10.95 -10.14 -18.43
C ASN A 118 -10.29 -11.47 -18.78
#